data_AF-A0A1H5PM43-F1
#
_entry.id   AF-A0A1H5PM43-F1
#
_cell.length_a   1.000
_cell.length_b   1.000
_cell.length_c   1.000
_cell.angle_alpha   90.00
_cell.angle_beta   90.00
_cell.angle_gamma   90.00
#
_symmetry.space_group_name_H-M   'P 1'
#
loop_
_entity.id
_entity.type
_entity.pdbx_description
1 polymer ?
#
loop_
_entity_poly.entity_id
_entity_poly.type
_entity_poly.pdbx_seq_one_letter_code
_entity_poly.pdbx_strand_id
1 'polypeptide(L)'
;MGKPQFIHTEKGEDLVVLSRRDYEALLARSGDEAAEDAMTARIIADTSAAISRGKEIALPAEVWAAIEAGENPIRVLRRHRGLTQVQLSAETGLSQAYLAELETGRKHGASSTLKTIAHSLRVPLDVLVP
;
A
#
# COMPACT_ATOMS: atom_id res chain seq x y z
N MET A 1 -23.44 -21.15 -17.56
CA MET A 1 -24.57 -21.28 -16.62
C MET A 1 -25.58 -22.26 -17.19
N GLY A 2 -26.07 -23.18 -16.36
CA GLY A 2 -27.22 -24.02 -16.71
C GLY A 2 -28.52 -23.23 -16.79
N LYS A 3 -29.58 -23.86 -17.34
CA LYS A 3 -30.91 -23.24 -17.43
C LYS A 3 -31.57 -23.22 -16.03
N PRO A 4 -31.95 -22.05 -15.48
CA PRO A 4 -32.67 -22.00 -14.21
C PRO A 4 -34.06 -22.61 -14.33
N GLN A 5 -34.54 -23.21 -13.23
CA GLN A 5 -35.93 -23.61 -13.08
C GLN A 5 -36.71 -22.52 -12.34
N PHE A 6 -37.92 -22.24 -12.83
CA PHE A 6 -38.83 -21.29 -12.21
C PHE A 6 -39.97 -22.05 -11.54
N ILE A 7 -40.30 -21.67 -10.32
CA ILE A 7 -41.41 -22.24 -9.54
C ILE A 7 -42.30 -21.09 -9.11
N HIS A 8 -43.59 -21.19 -9.44
CA HIS A 8 -44.61 -20.26 -9.01
C HIS A 8 -45.33 -20.86 -7.81
N THR A 9 -45.27 -20.21 -6.65
CA THR A 9 -45.93 -20.70 -5.43
C THR A 9 -47.42 -20.40 -5.44
N GLU A 10 -48.22 -21.16 -4.69
CA GLU A 10 -49.67 -20.89 -4.55
C GLU A 10 -49.98 -19.54 -3.89
N LYS A 11 -48.98 -18.91 -3.24
CA LYS A 11 -49.06 -17.57 -2.68
C LYS A 11 -48.66 -16.47 -3.67
N GLY A 12 -48.32 -16.83 -4.91
CA GLY A 12 -47.96 -15.91 -5.98
C GLY A 12 -46.49 -15.46 -6.00
N GLU A 13 -45.59 -16.20 -5.34
CA GLU A 13 -44.15 -15.88 -5.36
C GLU A 13 -43.45 -16.60 -6.52
N ASP A 14 -42.47 -15.93 -7.14
CA ASP A 14 -41.62 -16.52 -8.17
C ASP A 14 -40.28 -16.92 -7.56
N LEU A 15 -40.02 -18.22 -7.48
CA LEU A 15 -38.76 -18.79 -7.01
C LEU A 15 -37.91 -19.23 -8.19
N VAL A 16 -36.61 -18.95 -8.11
CA VAL A 16 -35.62 -19.41 -9.09
C VAL A 16 -34.72 -20.45 -8.43
N VAL A 17 -34.69 -21.66 -8.99
CA VAL A 17 -33.85 -22.76 -8.54
C VAL A 17 -32.68 -22.94 -9.50
N LEU A 18 -31.48 -22.96 -8.94
CA LEU A 18 -30.22 -23.08 -9.65
C LEU A 18 -29.46 -24.30 -9.15
N SER A 19 -28.62 -24.89 -10.00
CA SER A 19 -27.61 -25.83 -9.52
C SER A 19 -26.64 -25.10 -8.58
N ARG A 20 -26.12 -25.80 -7.56
CA ARG A 20 -25.14 -25.23 -6.63
C ARG A 20 -23.97 -24.54 -7.35
N ARG A 21 -23.45 -25.18 -8.40
CA ARG A 21 -22.37 -24.64 -9.24
C ARG A 21 -22.75 -23.32 -9.91
N ASP A 22 -23.97 -23.19 -10.42
CA ASP A 22 -24.43 -21.96 -11.09
C ASP A 22 -24.74 -20.84 -10.07
N TYR A 23 -25.21 -21.19 -8.86
CA TYR A 23 -25.38 -20.24 -7.75
C TYR A 23 -24.03 -19.70 -7.26
N GLU A 24 -23.04 -20.58 -7.05
CA GLU A 24 -21.67 -20.18 -6.68
C GLU A 24 -21.02 -19.32 -7.77
N ALA A 25 -21.25 -19.65 -9.06
CA ALA A 25 -20.78 -18.82 -10.18
C ALA A 25 -21.48 -17.45 -10.25
N LEU A 26 -22.74 -17.36 -9.81
CA LEU A 26 -23.45 -16.09 -9.69
C LEU A 26 -22.96 -15.26 -8.51
N LEU A 27 -22.73 -15.87 -7.34
CA LEU A 27 -22.12 -15.20 -6.17
C LEU A 27 -20.73 -14.65 -6.49
N ALA A 28 -19.90 -15.47 -7.12
CA ALA A 28 -18.56 -15.05 -7.55
C ALA A 28 -18.59 -13.92 -8.59
N ARG A 29 -19.65 -13.84 -9.41
CA ARG A 29 -19.83 -12.77 -10.40
C ARG A 29 -20.58 -11.56 -9.86
N SER A 30 -21.36 -11.72 -8.80
CA SER A 30 -22.09 -10.64 -8.13
C SER A 30 -21.20 -9.87 -7.15
N GLY A 31 -20.04 -10.42 -6.78
CA GLY A 31 -19.24 -9.92 -5.67
C GLY A 31 -19.98 -10.22 -4.38
N ASP A 32 -19.46 -11.12 -3.55
CA ASP A 32 -19.98 -11.26 -2.18
C ASP A 32 -19.50 -10.02 -1.42
N GLU A 33 -20.23 -8.92 -1.56
CA GLU A 33 -19.91 -7.59 -1.02
C GLU A 33 -19.58 -7.67 0.48
N ALA A 34 -20.26 -8.55 1.21
CA ALA A 34 -19.97 -8.79 2.62
C ALA A 34 -18.59 -9.44 2.86
N ALA A 35 -18.16 -10.35 1.99
CA ALA A 35 -16.82 -10.93 2.05
C ALA A 35 -15.73 -9.93 1.61
N GLU A 36 -16.01 -9.10 0.59
CA GLU A 36 -15.10 -8.02 0.15
C GLU A 36 -14.93 -6.95 1.23
N ASP A 37 -16.02 -6.53 1.88
CA ASP A 37 -16.01 -5.60 3.01
C ASP A 37 -15.24 -6.17 4.20
N ALA A 38 -15.48 -7.44 4.55
CA ALA A 38 -14.76 -8.10 5.64
C ALA A 38 -13.24 -8.19 5.36
N MET A 39 -12.86 -8.48 4.11
CA MET A 39 -11.47 -8.49 3.69
C MET A 39 -10.85 -7.10 3.77
N THR A 40 -11.56 -6.07 3.28
CA THR A 40 -11.11 -4.67 3.34
C THR A 40 -10.91 -4.21 4.78
N ALA A 41 -11.87 -4.49 5.66
CA ALA A 41 -11.78 -4.16 7.09
C ALA A 41 -10.57 -4.85 7.75
N ARG A 42 -10.29 -6.10 7.38
CA ARG A 42 -9.11 -6.83 7.88
C ARG A 42 -7.80 -6.19 7.41
N ILE A 43 -7.67 -5.85 6.13
CA ILE A 43 -6.48 -5.18 5.59
C ILE A 43 -6.25 -3.85 6.32
N ILE A 44 -7.30 -3.04 6.49
CA ILE A 44 -7.21 -1.77 7.22
C ILE A 44 -6.75 -2.00 8.67
N ALA A 45 -7.29 -3.01 9.36
CA ALA A 45 -6.91 -3.32 10.73
C ALA A 45 -5.44 -3.78 10.83
N ASP A 46 -5.00 -4.66 9.94
CA ASP A 46 -3.63 -5.19 9.90
C ASP A 46 -2.62 -4.08 9.58
N THR A 47 -2.89 -3.25 8.57
CA THR A 47 -2.08 -2.08 8.20
C THR A 47 -2.05 -1.04 9.32
N SER A 48 -3.20 -0.71 9.92
CA SER A 48 -3.26 0.23 11.05
C SER A 48 -2.42 -0.25 12.23
N ALA A 49 -2.44 -1.55 12.52
CA ALA A 49 -1.62 -2.16 13.55
C ALA A 49 -0.12 -2.15 13.17
N ALA A 50 0.23 -2.34 11.89
CA ALA A 50 1.61 -2.24 11.40
C ALA A 50 2.16 -0.81 11.53
N ILE A 51 1.37 0.20 11.15
CA ILE A 51 1.68 1.63 11.32
C ILE A 51 1.90 1.94 12.80
N SER A 52 1.01 1.48 13.67
CA SER A 52 1.12 1.70 15.13
C SER A 52 2.38 1.08 15.73
N ARG A 53 2.89 0.00 15.12
CA ARG A 53 4.17 -0.65 15.50
C ARG A 53 5.40 -0.05 14.79
N GLY A 54 5.22 0.97 13.96
CA GLY A 54 6.29 1.59 13.16
C GLY A 54 6.87 0.67 12.07
N LYS A 55 6.17 -0.43 11.73
CA LYS A 55 6.57 -1.32 10.63
C LYS A 55 6.16 -0.78 9.27
N GLU A 56 5.12 0.05 9.24
CA GLU A 56 4.64 0.75 8.04
C GLU A 56 4.45 2.24 8.36
N ILE A 57 4.22 3.03 7.31
CA ILE A 57 3.92 4.45 7.43
C ILE A 57 2.80 4.84 6.47
N ALA A 58 1.86 5.65 6.98
CA ALA A 58 0.92 6.37 6.12
C ALA A 58 1.61 7.61 5.53
N LEU A 59 1.74 7.64 4.20
CA LEU A 59 2.18 8.80 3.44
C LEU A 59 1.04 9.27 2.53
N PRO A 60 0.98 10.57 2.18
CA PRO A 60 0.05 11.05 1.18
C PRO A 60 0.22 10.32 -0.16
N ALA A 61 -0.89 10.15 -0.89
CA ALA A 61 -0.92 9.39 -2.13
C ALA A 61 0.08 9.93 -3.18
N GLU A 62 0.26 11.25 -3.24
CA GLU A 62 1.20 11.90 -4.15
C GLU A 62 2.67 11.55 -3.85
N VAL A 63 3.00 11.27 -2.58
CA VAL A 63 4.35 10.86 -2.18
C VAL A 63 4.62 9.44 -2.67
N TRP A 64 3.66 8.54 -2.49
CA TRP A 64 3.76 7.17 -3.00
C TRP A 64 3.80 7.13 -4.53
N ALA A 65 2.93 7.89 -5.19
CA ALA A 65 2.90 7.97 -6.65
C ALA A 65 4.23 8.45 -7.24
N ALA A 66 4.92 9.41 -6.61
CA ALA A 66 6.23 9.84 -7.06
C ALA A 66 7.30 8.73 -6.93
N ILE A 67 7.27 7.97 -5.83
CA ILE A 67 8.17 6.83 -5.61
C ILE A 67 7.88 5.73 -6.65
N GLU A 68 6.62 5.39 -6.87
CA GLU A 68 6.17 4.40 -7.87
C GLU A 68 6.51 4.82 -9.31
N ALA A 69 6.51 6.13 -9.59
CA ALA A 69 6.97 6.69 -10.86
C ALA A 69 8.50 6.61 -11.05
N GLY A 70 9.23 6.05 -10.09
CA GLY A 70 10.67 5.85 -10.15
C GLY A 70 11.50 7.02 -9.64
N GLU A 71 10.89 8.02 -8.99
CA GLU A 71 11.67 9.03 -8.29
C GLU A 71 12.40 8.42 -7.08
N ASN A 72 13.61 8.92 -6.81
CA ASN A 72 14.41 8.42 -5.69
C ASN A 72 13.69 8.63 -4.34
N PRO A 73 13.43 7.57 -3.55
CA PRO A 73 12.65 7.68 -2.32
C PRO A 73 13.23 8.65 -1.30
N ILE A 74 14.57 8.70 -1.16
CA ILE A 74 15.24 9.60 -0.23
C ILE A 74 14.92 11.06 -0.59
N ARG A 75 14.98 11.40 -1.87
CA ARG A 75 14.69 12.76 -2.36
C ARG A 75 13.24 13.13 -2.14
N VAL A 76 12.31 12.24 -2.52
CA VAL A 76 10.86 12.46 -2.40
C VAL A 76 10.48 12.68 -0.95
N LEU A 77 10.90 11.77 -0.06
CA LEU A 77 10.59 11.85 1.36
C LEU A 77 11.23 13.07 2.03
N ARG A 78 12.48 13.39 1.71
CA ARG A 78 13.15 14.60 2.22
C ARG A 78 12.35 15.86 1.87
N ARG A 79 11.91 16.00 0.61
CA ARG A 79 11.10 17.13 0.16
C ARG A 79 9.74 17.16 0.85
N HIS A 80 9.09 16.00 1.00
CA HIS A 80 7.83 15.88 1.74
C HIS A 80 7.97 16.32 3.20
N ARG A 81 9.13 16.06 3.84
CA ARG A 81 9.46 16.56 5.19
C ARG A 81 9.89 18.03 5.24
N GLY A 82 9.91 18.74 4.11
CA GLY A 82 10.36 20.13 4.03
C GLY A 82 11.86 20.33 4.27
N LEU A 83 12.65 19.26 4.19
CA LEU A 83 14.08 19.30 4.49
C LEU A 83 14.89 19.64 3.23
N THR A 84 15.91 20.47 3.40
CA THR A 84 16.99 20.66 2.41
C THR A 84 18.02 19.53 2.53
N GLN A 85 18.87 19.34 1.50
CA GLN A 85 19.97 18.37 1.58
C GLN A 85 20.94 18.71 2.72
N VAL A 86 21.14 20.01 3.00
CA VAL A 86 22.02 20.47 4.09
C VAL A 86 21.42 20.08 5.44
N GLN A 87 20.11 20.27 5.64
CA GLN A 87 19.43 19.86 6.87
C GLN A 87 19.49 18.35 7.07
N LEU A 88 19.18 17.56 6.04
CA LEU A 88 19.29 16.10 6.13
C LEU A 88 20.73 15.64 6.37
N SER A 89 21.73 16.33 5.79
CA SER A 89 23.15 16.05 6.03
C SER A 89 23.52 16.26 7.50
N ALA A 90 23.01 17.34 8.11
CA ALA A 90 23.25 17.64 9.51
C ALA A 90 22.59 16.62 10.44
N GLU A 91 21.37 16.18 10.12
CA GLU A 91 20.65 15.17 10.92
C GLU A 91 21.28 13.77 10.84
N THR A 92 21.83 13.41 9.68
CA THR A 92 22.38 12.07 9.43
C THR A 92 23.88 11.96 9.68
N GLY A 93 24.59 13.10 9.81
CA GLY A 93 26.05 13.14 9.88
C GLY A 93 26.74 12.79 8.55
N LEU A 94 25.99 12.70 7.45
CA LEU A 94 26.52 12.44 6.11
C LEU A 94 26.94 13.75 5.43
N SER A 95 27.80 13.69 4.41
CA SER A 95 28.10 14.88 3.62
C SER A 95 26.96 15.20 2.66
N GLN A 96 26.72 16.49 2.41
CA GLN A 96 25.72 16.95 1.43
C GLN A 96 26.00 16.36 0.03
N ALA A 97 27.28 16.31 -0.38
CA ALA A 97 27.68 15.75 -1.67
C ALA A 97 27.30 14.26 -1.77
N TYR A 98 27.49 13.50 -0.69
CA TYR A 98 27.12 12.09 -0.67
C TYR A 98 25.61 11.89 -0.72
N LEU A 99 24.81 12.69 0.01
CA LEU A 99 23.35 12.68 -0.11
C LEU A 99 22.89 12.99 -1.55
N ALA A 100 23.51 13.95 -2.22
CA ALA A 100 23.19 14.26 -3.61
C ALA A 100 23.50 13.09 -4.56
N GLU A 101 24.58 12.33 -4.33
CA GLU A 101 24.89 11.13 -5.10
C GLU A 101 23.87 10.00 -4.86
N LEU A 102 23.38 9.86 -3.63
CA LEU A 102 22.31 8.90 -3.30
C LEU A 102 20.99 9.30 -3.96
N GLU A 103 20.59 10.58 -3.88
CA GLU A 103 19.34 11.10 -4.46
C GLU A 103 19.30 11.07 -5.99
N THR A 104 20.46 11.05 -6.63
CA THR A 104 20.59 10.95 -8.09
C THR A 104 20.76 9.50 -8.57
N GLY A 105 20.87 8.53 -7.65
CA GLY A 105 21.11 7.12 -7.98
C GLY A 105 22.54 6.82 -8.45
N ARG A 106 23.47 7.80 -8.38
CA ARG A 106 24.89 7.58 -8.74
C ARG A 106 25.60 6.64 -7.77
N LYS A 107 25.16 6.61 -6.51
CA LYS A 107 25.62 5.65 -5.51
C LYS A 107 24.43 4.96 -4.86
N HIS A 108 24.63 3.68 -4.56
CA HIS A 108 23.74 2.92 -3.70
C HIS A 108 24.37 2.92 -2.30
N GLY A 109 23.64 3.47 -1.33
CA GLY A 109 24.11 3.56 0.05
C GLY A 109 24.26 2.19 0.69
N ALA A 110 25.23 2.03 1.59
CA ALA A 110 25.30 0.83 2.42
C ALA A 110 24.04 0.72 3.29
N SER A 111 23.67 -0.51 3.70
CA SER A 111 22.48 -0.71 4.54
C SER A 111 22.51 0.07 5.85
N SER A 112 23.70 0.30 6.43
CA SER A 112 23.88 1.17 7.60
C SER A 112 23.53 2.63 7.31
N THR A 113 24.01 3.17 6.18
CA THR A 113 23.69 4.52 5.71
C THR A 113 22.19 4.69 5.50
N LEU A 114 21.56 3.74 4.80
CA LEU A 114 20.12 3.79 4.52
C LEU A 114 19.30 3.71 5.80
N LYS A 115 19.72 2.92 6.80
CA LYS A 115 19.09 2.92 8.14
C LYS A 115 19.17 4.27 8.82
N THR A 116 20.32 4.95 8.76
CA THR A 116 20.48 6.31 9.33
C THR A 116 19.55 7.30 8.64
N ILE A 117 19.47 7.26 7.31
CA ILE A 117 18.58 8.13 6.53
C ILE A 117 17.11 7.83 6.83
N ALA A 118 16.71 6.56 6.87
CA ALA A 118 15.34 6.13 7.19
C ALA A 118 14.92 6.62 8.58
N HIS A 119 15.82 6.52 9.56
CA HIS A 119 15.59 7.02 10.91
C HIS A 119 15.36 8.55 10.94
N SER A 120 16.22 9.33 10.28
CA SER A 120 16.06 10.80 10.18
C SER A 120 14.75 11.19 9.46
N LEU A 121 14.40 10.50 8.38
CA LEU A 121 13.16 10.74 7.64
C LEU A 121 11.89 10.19 8.32
N ARG A 122 12.07 9.45 9.43
CA ARG A 122 11.03 8.78 10.22
C ARG A 122 10.18 7.84 9.36
N VAL A 123 10.84 6.97 8.62
CA VAL A 123 10.22 5.93 7.78
C VAL A 123 10.86 4.57 8.07
N PRO A 124 10.16 3.45 7.85
CA PRO A 124 10.81 2.15 7.83
C PRO A 124 11.82 2.06 6.68
N LEU A 125 12.86 1.24 6.86
CA LEU A 125 13.93 1.06 5.88
C LEU A 125 13.39 0.64 4.50
N ASP A 126 12.36 -0.21 4.51
CA ASP A 126 11.75 -0.80 3.32
C ASP A 126 11.16 0.27 2.38
N VAL A 127 10.87 1.48 2.87
CA VAL A 127 10.43 2.61 2.02
C VAL A 127 11.58 3.16 1.18
N LEU A 128 12.84 3.03 1.64
CA LEU A 128 14.02 3.49 0.90
C LEU A 128 14.59 2.44 -0.04
N VAL A 129 14.18 1.18 0.10
CA VAL A 129 14.70 0.04 -0.64
C VAL A 129 13.50 -0.66 -1.30
N PRO A 130 13.09 -0.24 -2.50
CA PRO A 130 12.03 -0.92 -3.24
C PRO A 130 12.44 -2.33 -3.68
#